data_AF-A0A8K0D2F0-F1
#
_entry.id   AF-A0A8K0D2F0-F1
#
_cell.length_a   1.000
_cell.length_b   1.000
_cell.length_c   1.000
_cell.angle_alpha   90.00
_cell.angle_beta   90.00
_cell.angle_gamma   90.00
#
_symmetry.space_group_name_H-M   'P 1'
#
loop_
_entity.id
_entity.type
_entity.pdbx_description
1 polymer ?
#
loop_
_entity_poly.entity_id
_entity_poly.type
_entity_poly.pdbx_seq_one_letter_code
_entity_poly.pdbx_strand_id
1 'polypeptide(L)' 'MGRKKDLNETQITAVETLLKYTNHSTRQISAITRISKSSVQNSAKKVQVGSRRKGKCGAKRKTNERTDRQIVKFALEN' A
#
# COMPACT_ATOMS: atom_id res chain seq x y z
N MET A 1 -2.88 -17.06 13.06
CA MET A 1 -4.04 -16.29 12.56
C MET A 1 -4.38 -15.23 13.58
N GLY A 2 -3.98 -13.98 13.34
CA GLY A 2 -3.82 -12.94 14.38
C GLY A 2 -5.13 -12.55 15.08
N ARG A 3 -5.04 -12.33 16.40
CA ARG A 3 -6.12 -11.83 17.26
C ARG A 3 -6.56 -10.45 16.77
N LYS A 4 -7.71 -10.37 16.09
CA LYS A 4 -8.43 -9.10 15.91
C LYS A 4 -8.99 -8.73 17.28
N LYS A 5 -8.29 -7.88 18.03
CA LYS A 5 -8.98 -7.07 19.03
C LYS A 5 -9.76 -6.04 18.23
N ASP A 6 -11.07 -6.04 18.39
CA ASP A 6 -11.91 -5.00 17.81
C ASP A 6 -11.42 -3.65 18.35
N LEU A 7 -11.25 -2.69 17.45
CA LEU A 7 -10.86 -1.34 17.83
C LEU A 7 -12.03 -0.69 18.52
N ASN A 8 -11.77 -0.01 19.63
CA ASN A 8 -12.81 0.78 20.29
C ASN A 8 -13.24 1.92 19.36
N GLU A 9 -14.52 2.30 19.41
CA GLU A 9 -15.05 3.39 18.58
C GLU A 9 -14.30 4.71 18.79
N THR A 10 -13.86 4.99 20.02
CA THR A 10 -13.03 6.16 20.37
C THR A 10 -11.67 6.15 19.70
N GLN A 11 -11.10 4.97 19.47
CA GLN A 11 -9.83 4.80 18.78
C GLN A 11 -10.00 5.00 17.27
N ILE A 12 -11.13 4.55 16.72
CA ILE A 12 -11.47 4.73 15.31
C ILE A 12 -11.67 6.22 15.02
N THR A 13 -12.46 6.93 15.84
CA THR A 13 -12.70 8.37 15.65
C THR A 13 -11.41 9.17 15.75
N ALA A 14 -10.53 8.86 16.71
CA ALA A 14 -9.22 9.50 16.83
C ALA A 14 -8.32 9.28 15.60
N VAL A 15 -8.35 8.09 14.99
CA VAL A 15 -7.61 7.82 13.74
C VAL A 15 -8.21 8.61 12.58
N GLU A 16 -9.53 8.67 12.48
CA GLU A 16 -10.22 9.39 11.40
C GLU A 16 -10.00 10.90 11.48
N THR A 17 -10.00 11.49 12.68
CA THR A 17 -9.72 12.91 12.86
C THR A 17 -8.28 13.23 12.48
N LEU A 18 -7.31 12.43 12.92
CA LEU A 18 -5.91 12.60 12.53
C LEU A 18 -5.72 12.45 11.03
N LEU A 19 -6.37 11.48 10.39
CA LEU A 19 -6.28 11.28 8.94
C LEU A 19 -6.88 12.44 8.13
N LYS A 20 -7.92 13.10 8.63
CA LYS A 20 -8.62 14.19 7.92
C LYS A 20 -7.99 15.57 8.15
N TYR A 21 -7.55 15.85 9.38
CA TYR A 21 -7.19 17.20 9.79
C TYR A 21 -5.68 17.41 9.98
N THR A 22 -4.87 16.37 9.83
CA THR A 22 -3.41 16.47 9.98
C THR A 22 -2.68 15.84 8.79
N ASN A 23 -1.47 16.30 8.52
CA ASN A 23 -0.57 15.71 7.51
C ASN A 23 0.30 14.57 8.06
N HIS A 24 -0.15 13.92 9.15
CA HIS A 24 0.61 12.83 9.74
C HIS A 24 0.62 11.59 8.84
N SER A 25 1.80 10.99 8.70
CA SER A 25 1.93 9.68 8.05
C SER A 25 1.23 8.60 8.87
N THR A 26 0.81 7.51 8.22
CA THR A 26 0.20 6.36 8.91
C THR A 26 1.09 5.78 10.01
N ARG A 27 2.41 5.90 9.88
CA ARG A 27 3.39 5.51 10.92
C ARG A 27 3.30 6.42 12.14
N GLN A 28 3.22 7.73 11.94
CA GLN A 28 3.07 8.69 13.05
C GLN A 28 1.74 8.49 13.77
N ILE A 29 0.64 8.32 13.01
CA ILE A 29 -0.68 8.07 13.58
C ILE A 29 -0.68 6.79 14.42
N SER A 30 -0.05 5.70 13.94
CA SER A 30 0.06 4.46 14.72
C SER A 30 0.81 4.64 16.04
N ALA A 31 1.83 5.51 16.08
CA ALA A 31 2.59 5.77 17.30
C ALA A 31 1.76 6.56 18.33
N ILE A 32 0.97 7.52 17.87
CA ILE A 32 0.10 8.36 18.72
C ILE A 32 -1.05 7.53 19.29
N THR A 33 -1.77 6.81 18.43
CA THR A 33 -2.99 6.09 18.82
C THR A 33 -2.72 4.70 19.38
N ARG A 34 -1.47 4.21 19.31
CA ARG A 34 -1.04 2.86 19.70
C ARG A 34 -1.79 1.75 18.96
N ILE A 35 -2.29 2.05 17.76
CA ILE A 35 -2.99 1.10 16.89
C ILE A 35 -2.00 0.55 15.87
N SER A 36 -2.19 -0.70 15.44
CA SER A 36 -1.35 -1.27 14.40
C SER A 36 -1.41 -0.46 13.10
N LYS A 37 -0.25 -0.32 12.44
CA LYS A 37 -0.14 0.40 11.16
C LYS A 37 -1.11 -0.14 10.10
N SER A 38 -1.33 -1.45 10.07
CA SER A 38 -2.26 -2.10 9.13
C SER A 38 -3.71 -1.66 9.34
N SER A 39 -4.13 -1.52 10.60
CA SER A 39 -5.46 -1.02 10.93
C SER A 39 -5.65 0.45 10.53
N VAL A 40 -4.67 1.31 10.84
CA VAL A 40 -4.69 2.72 10.40
C VAL A 40 -4.75 2.82 8.88
N GLN A 41 -4.01 1.98 8.16
CA GLN A 41 -4.00 1.96 6.69
C GLN A 41 -5.35 1.51 6.11
N ASN A 42 -6.06 0.59 6.78
CA ASN A 42 -7.41 0.21 6.38
C ASN A 42 -8.41 1.37 6.56
N SER A 43 -8.30 2.14 7.65
CA SER A 43 -9.10 3.37 7.83
C SER A 43 -8.76 4.44 6.78
N ALA A 44 -7.48 4.63 6.47
CA ALA A 44 -7.04 5.58 5.44
C ALA A 44 -7.59 5.27 4.04
N LYS A 45 -7.75 3.98 3.70
CA LYS A 45 -8.41 3.56 2.45
C LYS A 45 -9.88 3.96 2.39
N LYS A 46 -10.60 3.88 3.52
CA LYS A 46 -12.02 4.28 3.62
C LYS A 46 -12.21 5.79 3.48
N VAL A 47 -11.27 6.58 4.01
CA VAL A 47 -11.29 8.06 3.98
C VAL A 47 -10.94 8.63 2.59
N GLN A 48 -10.69 7.80 1.57
CA GLN A 48 -10.32 8.22 0.22
C GLN A 48 -9.15 9.22 0.18
N VAL A 49 -8.07 8.94 0.92
CA VAL A 49 -6.78 9.60 0.62
C VAL A 49 -6.23 8.93 -0.65
N GLY A 50 -6.78 9.35 -1.79
CA GLY A 50 -6.47 8.75 -3.09
C GLY A 50 -4.98 8.86 -3.37
N SER A 51 -4.26 7.74 -3.28
CA SER A 51 -2.90 7.68 -3.84
C SER A 51 -3.04 7.70 -5.36
N ARG A 52 -3.10 8.89 -5.94
CA ARG A 52 -2.88 9.05 -7.38
C ARG A 52 -1.40 8.74 -7.60
N ARG A 53 -1.10 7.51 -8.02
CA ARG A 53 0.23 7.18 -8.54
C ARG A 53 0.45 8.12 -9.73
N LYS A 54 1.30 9.13 -9.57
CA LYS A 54 1.73 9.99 -10.69
C LYS A 54 2.66 9.14 -11.56
N GLY A 55 2.08 8.46 -12.54
CA GLY A 55 2.81 7.66 -13.52
C GLY A 55 1.99 6.47 -14.03
N LYS A 56 1.95 6.29 -15.35
CA LYS A 56 1.47 5.04 -15.96
C LYS A 56 2.46 3.94 -15.55
N CYS A 57 1.99 2.75 -15.16
CA CYS A 57 2.87 1.60 -15.21
C CYS A 57 3.38 1.51 -16.66
N GLY A 58 4.69 1.36 -16.84
CA GLY A 58 5.24 1.14 -18.18
C GLY A 58 4.52 -0.03 -18.84
N ALA A 59 4.46 -0.03 -20.18
CA ALA A 59 3.89 -1.15 -20.92
C ALA A 59 4.56 -2.45 -20.43
N LYS A 60 3.75 -3.46 -20.08
CA LYS A 60 4.31 -4.77 -19.79
C LYS A 60 5.07 -5.26 -21.02
N ARG A 61 6.17 -5.97 -20.78
CA ARG A 61 6.93 -6.62 -21.88
C ARG A 61 5.97 -7.51 -22.67
N LYS A 62 6.11 -7.54 -24.00
CA LYS A 62 5.35 -8.45 -24.87
C LYS A 62 5.75 -9.92 -24.65
N THR A 63 6.94 -10.12 -24.08
CA THR A 63 7.57 -11.40 -23.82
C THR A 63 7.56 -11.72 -22.32
N ASN A 64 7.55 -13.00 -22.00
CA ASN A 64 7.77 -13.50 -20.64
C ASN A 64 9.26 -13.76 -20.41
N GLU A 65 9.68 -13.88 -19.15
CA GLU A 65 11.11 -14.05 -18.81
C GLU A 65 11.77 -15.25 -19.50
N ARG A 66 11.01 -16.34 -19.69
CA ARG A 66 11.49 -17.53 -20.38
C ARG A 66 11.74 -17.29 -21.87
N THR A 67 10.85 -16.55 -22.53
CA THR A 67 10.97 -16.24 -23.95
C THR A 67 12.13 -15.28 -24.20
N ASP A 68 12.34 -14.30 -23.31
CA ASP A 68 13.51 -13.40 -23.39
C ASP A 68 14.83 -14.20 -23.33
N ARG A 69 14.93 -15.17 -22.42
CA ARG A 69 16.12 -16.04 -22.32
C ARG A 69 16.33 -16.89 -23.58
N GLN A 70 15.25 -17.36 -24.21
CA GLN A 70 15.33 -18.12 -25.45
C GLN A 70 15.76 -17.25 -26.64
N ILE A 71 15.25 -16.02 -26.74
CA ILE A 71 15.65 -15.06 -27.78
C ILE A 71 17.13 -14.72 -27.64
N VAL A 72 17.60 -14.44 -26.42
CA VAL A 72 19.02 -14.15 -26.15
C VAL A 72 19.88 -15.36 -26.50
N LYS A 73 19.48 -16.57 -26.09
CA LYS A 73 20.21 -17.79 -26.41
C LYS A 73 20.33 -18.01 -27.92
N PHE A 74 19.22 -17.87 -28.65
CA PHE A 74 19.21 -18.00 -30.11
C PHE A 74 20.08 -16.92 -30.80
N ALA A 75 20.05 -15.69 -30.30
CA ALA A 75 20.85 -14.59 -30.84
C ALA A 75 22.36 -14.72 -30.56
N LEU A 76 22.76 -15.53 -29.57
CA LEU A 76 24.17 -15.80 -29.25
C LEU A 76 24.71 -17.07 -29.95
N GLU A 77 23.82 -17.93 -30.43
CA GLU A 77 24.16 -19.16 -31.16
C GLU A 77 24.31 -18.94 -32.68
N ASN A 78 23.84 -17.79 -33.19
CA ASN A 78 24.07 -17.31 -34.56
C ASN A 78 25.11 -16.20 -34.58
#